data_AF-A0A937DG50-F1
#
_entry.id   AF-A0A937DG50-F1
#
_cell.length_a   1.000
_cell.length_b   1.000
_cell.length_c   1.000
_cell.angle_alpha   90.00
_cell.angle_beta   90.00
_cell.angle_gamma   90.00
#
_symmetry.space_group_name_H-M   'P 1'
#
loop_
_entity.id
_entity.type
_entity.pdbx_description
1 polymer ?
#
loop_
_entity_poly.entity_id
_entity_poly.type
_entity_poly.pdbx_seq_one_letter_code
_entity_poly.pdbx_strand_id
1 'polypeptide(L)'
;MSKRVYFVDFARSYAICLALFDHSMNDFSIWENYSFNQYAILKLFTTSATPTFLFLFGMMLELIYFRRLSEKGLEAIKPGLFKRSFQCYLGFALTSVAGFIGGYLTLKRGFATLLFAANNHYGNILKLYAVMIILAIPLLFFRKRFGIWPTVLLALSYWILYPIYEHIDIQNGNIAIFMSAMIGVGKAGGPSVMNSLTLVTIGMLSASFIDRERRYNFARKNLLLLATLVLGILIVLYIVPWNEFVENYFTNTYRRQNHPIYYLVSMSLAVITVLVFSVLVPIGIQLKDWTKHLLVFGRNSLSAFTLGNIILNLIFLHIIDYKFNLLAPLSFILIMYFSLFFYERFENRNKARKVPV
;
A
#
# COMPACT_ATOMS: atom_id res chain seq x y z
N MET A 1 -1.38 4.72 -27.94
CA MET A 1 -1.17 3.84 -26.77
C MET A 1 -0.33 4.55 -25.71
N SER A 2 -0.77 4.56 -24.45
CA SER A 2 0.08 5.02 -23.33
C SER A 2 1.26 4.05 -23.16
N LYS A 3 2.48 4.48 -23.52
CA LYS A 3 3.71 3.75 -23.17
C LYS A 3 3.78 3.52 -21.65
N ARG A 4 4.12 2.31 -21.24
CA ARG A 4 4.18 1.88 -19.84
C ARG A 4 5.24 2.67 -19.06
N VAL A 5 4.96 3.01 -17.80
CA VAL A 5 5.89 3.71 -16.90
C VAL A 5 6.50 2.67 -15.94
N TYR A 6 7.67 2.15 -16.30
CA TYR A 6 8.24 0.98 -15.63
C TYR A 6 8.69 1.21 -14.19
N PHE A 7 9.17 2.40 -13.83
CA PHE A 7 9.60 2.66 -12.46
C PHE A 7 8.48 2.46 -11.44
N VAL A 8 7.21 2.70 -11.83
CA VAL A 8 6.03 2.48 -10.97
C VAL A 8 5.88 0.99 -10.66
N ASP A 9 6.16 0.11 -11.63
CA ASP A 9 6.11 -1.34 -11.43
C ASP A 9 7.29 -1.84 -10.57
N PHE A 10 8.47 -1.24 -10.72
CA PHE A 10 9.62 -1.52 -9.85
C PHE A 10 9.34 -1.11 -8.40
N ALA A 11 8.86 0.12 -8.18
CA ALA A 11 8.48 0.59 -6.85
C ALA A 11 7.39 -0.30 -6.22
N ARG A 12 6.44 -0.78 -7.02
CA ARG A 12 5.41 -1.73 -6.56
C ARG A 12 5.99 -3.08 -6.19
N SER A 13 6.93 -3.61 -7.00
CA SER A 13 7.62 -4.87 -6.71
C SER A 13 8.42 -4.78 -5.41
N TYR A 14 9.12 -3.66 -5.23
CA TYR A 14 9.87 -3.35 -4.02
C TYR A 14 8.95 -3.28 -2.79
N ALA A 15 7.84 -2.54 -2.87
CA ALA A 15 6.87 -2.45 -1.77
C ALA A 15 6.27 -3.82 -1.39
N ILE A 16 5.99 -4.71 -2.35
CA ILE A 16 5.52 -6.08 -2.06
C ILE A 16 6.59 -6.88 -1.33
N CYS A 17 7.82 -6.82 -1.84
CA CYS A 17 8.94 -7.53 -1.24
C CYS A 17 9.11 -7.11 0.22
N LEU A 18 9.14 -5.80 0.48
CA LEU A 18 9.25 -5.25 1.82
C LEU A 18 8.08 -5.61 2.73
N ALA A 19 6.83 -5.57 2.23
CA ALA A 19 5.67 -5.91 3.04
C ALA A 19 5.67 -7.40 3.44
N LEU A 20 5.90 -8.30 2.47
CA LEU A 20 5.99 -9.73 2.74
C LEU A 20 7.20 -10.07 3.63
N PHE A 21 8.29 -9.33 3.49
CA PHE A 21 9.46 -9.48 4.35
C PHE A 21 9.12 -9.05 5.79
N ASP A 22 8.44 -7.91 5.98
CA ASP A 22 7.98 -7.47 7.31
C ASP A 22 7.08 -8.50 7.99
N HIS A 23 6.11 -9.04 7.24
CA HIS A 23 5.15 -10.01 7.74
C HIS A 23 5.83 -11.32 8.12
N SER A 24 6.74 -11.82 7.28
CA SER A 24 7.50 -13.03 7.60
C SER A 24 8.47 -12.83 8.77
N MET A 25 9.10 -11.67 8.90
CA MET A 25 9.93 -11.34 10.07
C MET A 25 9.11 -11.34 11.37
N ASN A 26 7.86 -10.88 11.31
CA ASN A 26 6.95 -10.86 12.46
C ASN A 26 6.42 -12.26 12.81
N ASP A 27 6.01 -13.05 11.80
CA ASP A 27 5.50 -14.39 12.03
C ASP A 27 6.59 -15.36 12.48
N PHE A 28 7.81 -15.25 11.94
CA PHE A 28 8.95 -16.08 12.35
C PHE A 28 9.66 -15.58 13.64
N SER A 29 9.04 -14.64 14.37
CA SER A 29 9.58 -14.03 15.60
C SER A 29 11.01 -13.47 15.48
N ILE A 30 11.42 -13.06 14.28
CA ILE A 30 12.80 -12.63 14.02
C ILE A 30 13.06 -11.24 14.60
N TRP A 31 12.03 -10.39 14.71
CA TRP A 31 12.15 -9.04 15.27
C TRP A 31 12.64 -9.02 16.72
N GLU A 32 12.36 -10.07 17.51
CA GLU A 32 12.74 -10.16 18.92
C GLU A 32 14.26 -10.24 19.12
N ASN A 33 15.02 -10.60 18.08
CA ASN A 33 16.47 -10.72 18.14
C ASN A 33 17.21 -9.40 17.90
N TYR A 34 16.50 -8.33 17.57
CA TYR A 34 17.10 -7.04 17.25
C TYR A 34 16.98 -6.07 18.42
N SER A 35 18.06 -5.34 18.69
CA SER A 35 17.97 -4.14 19.53
C SER A 35 16.98 -3.13 18.91
N PHE A 36 16.39 -2.26 19.73
CA PHE A 36 15.44 -1.26 19.24
C PHE A 36 15.99 -0.41 18.08
N ASN A 37 17.27 -0.02 18.13
CA ASN A 37 17.90 0.76 17.06
C ASN A 37 17.98 -0.01 15.74
N GLN A 38 18.36 -1.29 15.79
CA GLN A 38 18.40 -2.13 14.59
C GLN A 38 16.99 -2.41 14.05
N TYR A 39 16.03 -2.68 14.95
CA TYR A 39 14.62 -2.80 14.63
C TYR A 39 14.14 -1.54 13.91
N ALA A 40 14.33 -0.36 14.48
CA ALA A 40 13.88 0.92 13.93
C ALA A 40 14.44 1.19 12.52
N ILE A 41 15.75 0.95 12.30
CA ILE A 41 16.38 1.14 10.98
C ILE A 41 15.73 0.24 9.94
N LEU A 42 15.60 -1.06 10.22
CA LEU A 42 14.98 -2.01 9.27
C LEU A 42 13.48 -1.72 9.09
N LYS A 43 12.80 -1.36 10.18
CA LYS A 43 11.39 -1.05 10.22
C LYS A 43 11.06 0.22 9.45
N LEU A 44 11.99 1.18 9.34
CA LEU A 44 11.83 2.36 8.49
C LEU A 44 11.58 1.98 7.03
N PHE A 45 12.37 1.01 6.52
CA PHE A 45 12.19 0.51 5.16
C PHE A 45 10.88 -0.26 5.05
N THR A 46 10.65 -1.27 5.89
CA THR A 46 9.48 -2.13 5.74
C THR A 46 8.15 -1.41 5.99
N THR A 47 8.11 -0.46 6.92
CA THR A 47 6.91 0.37 7.20
C THR A 47 6.56 1.27 6.03
N SER A 48 7.53 1.64 5.18
CA SER A 48 7.25 2.41 3.96
C SER A 48 6.43 1.64 2.91
N ALA A 49 6.34 0.31 3.01
CA ALA A 49 5.72 -0.52 1.98
C ALA A 49 4.23 -0.20 1.79
N THR A 50 3.44 -0.20 2.87
CA THR A 50 1.99 0.08 2.80
C THR A 50 1.70 1.48 2.26
N PRO A 51 2.31 2.56 2.78
CA PRO A 51 2.21 3.89 2.19
C PRO A 51 2.58 3.97 0.73
N THR A 52 3.68 3.32 0.34
CA THR A 52 4.15 3.29 -1.05
C THR A 52 3.10 2.67 -1.95
N PHE A 53 2.42 1.59 -1.54
CA PHE A 53 1.31 1.06 -2.30
C PHE A 53 0.18 2.07 -2.50
N LEU A 54 -0.27 2.72 -1.42
CA LEU A 54 -1.36 3.70 -1.46
C LEU A 54 -1.01 4.87 -2.40
N PHE A 55 0.22 5.35 -2.30
CA PHE A 55 0.77 6.38 -3.18
C PHE A 55 0.82 5.92 -4.65
N LEU A 56 1.37 4.73 -4.93
CA LEU A 56 1.46 4.17 -6.28
C LEU A 56 0.06 3.88 -6.87
N PHE A 57 -0.91 3.55 -6.03
CA PHE A 57 -2.31 3.44 -6.45
C PHE A 57 -2.85 4.78 -6.94
N GLY A 58 -2.60 5.86 -6.19
CA GLY A 58 -2.84 7.23 -6.64
C GLY A 58 -2.19 7.54 -7.99
N MET A 59 -0.91 7.18 -8.15
CA MET A 59 -0.21 7.35 -9.42
C MET A 59 -0.91 6.60 -10.57
N MET A 60 -1.36 5.37 -10.33
CA MET A 60 -2.09 4.58 -11.34
C MET A 60 -3.46 5.19 -11.66
N LEU A 61 -4.16 5.76 -10.68
CA LEU A 61 -5.41 6.48 -10.91
C LEU A 61 -5.20 7.62 -11.91
N GLU A 62 -4.18 8.45 -11.72
CA GLU A 62 -3.88 9.56 -12.63
C GLU A 62 -3.38 9.07 -14.01
N LEU A 63 -2.43 8.12 -14.03
CA LEU A 63 -1.80 7.67 -15.28
C LEU A 63 -2.71 6.85 -16.20
N ILE A 64 -3.60 6.05 -15.61
CA ILE A 64 -4.40 5.06 -16.36
C ILE A 64 -5.86 5.47 -16.36
N TYR A 65 -6.45 5.66 -15.18
CA TYR A 65 -7.90 5.79 -15.05
C TYR A 65 -8.40 7.20 -15.40
N PHE A 66 -7.70 8.26 -14.97
CA PHE A 66 -8.04 9.63 -15.31
C PHE A 66 -7.95 9.86 -16.81
N ARG A 67 -6.88 9.39 -17.45
CA ARG A 67 -6.73 9.45 -18.91
C ARG A 67 -7.89 8.74 -19.64
N ARG A 68 -8.22 7.51 -19.23
CA ARG A 68 -9.35 6.76 -19.82
C ARG A 68 -10.70 7.45 -19.58
N LEU A 69 -10.91 8.03 -18.40
CA LEU A 69 -12.12 8.79 -18.07
C LEU A 69 -12.25 10.05 -18.95
N SER A 70 -11.14 10.71 -19.26
CA SER A 70 -11.12 11.88 -20.15
C SER A 70 -11.36 11.50 -21.61
N GLU A 71 -10.77 10.40 -22.09
CA GLU A 71 -10.89 9.95 -23.49
C GLU A 71 -12.20 9.20 -23.79
N LYS A 72 -12.71 8.39 -22.85
CA LYS A 72 -13.80 7.41 -23.10
C LYS A 72 -14.97 7.49 -22.13
N GLY A 73 -14.93 8.43 -21.18
CA GLY A 73 -15.98 8.59 -20.18
C GLY A 73 -15.97 7.51 -19.09
N LEU A 74 -16.99 7.60 -18.23
CA LEU A 74 -17.05 6.87 -16.97
C LEU A 74 -17.35 5.36 -17.15
N GLU A 75 -18.20 5.03 -18.13
CA GLU A 75 -18.57 3.65 -18.45
C GLU A 75 -17.38 2.80 -18.88
N ALA A 76 -16.32 3.44 -19.42
CA ALA A 76 -15.10 2.74 -19.81
C ALA A 76 -14.20 2.33 -18.61
N ILE A 77 -14.37 2.94 -17.44
CA ILE A 77 -13.52 2.66 -16.25
C ILE A 77 -14.26 1.93 -15.13
N LYS A 78 -15.58 2.14 -14.98
CA LYS A 78 -16.40 1.57 -13.91
C LYS A 78 -16.27 0.04 -13.80
N PRO A 79 -16.50 -0.77 -14.85
CA PRO A 79 -16.46 -2.23 -14.72
C PRO A 79 -15.09 -2.74 -14.25
N GLY A 80 -14.02 -2.10 -14.74
CA GLY A 80 -12.66 -2.43 -14.34
C GLY A 80 -12.37 -2.12 -12.88
N LEU A 81 -12.85 -0.99 -12.36
CA LEU A 81 -12.69 -0.61 -10.95
C LEU A 81 -13.52 -1.54 -10.04
N PHE A 82 -14.80 -1.79 -10.37
CA PHE A 82 -15.62 -2.74 -9.60
C PHE A 82 -15.01 -4.14 -9.56
N LYS A 83 -14.57 -4.66 -10.72
CA LYS A 83 -13.88 -5.95 -10.77
C LYS A 83 -12.63 -5.96 -9.90
N ARG A 84 -11.81 -4.91 -9.93
CA ARG A 84 -10.60 -4.82 -9.11
C ARG A 84 -10.91 -4.70 -7.61
N SER A 85 -11.92 -3.94 -7.24
CA SER A 85 -12.40 -3.85 -5.86
C SER A 85 -12.86 -5.22 -5.36
N PHE A 86 -13.69 -5.91 -6.15
CA PHE A 86 -14.17 -7.25 -5.83
C PHE A 86 -13.03 -8.27 -5.70
N GLN A 87 -12.02 -8.20 -6.58
CA GLN A 87 -10.83 -9.04 -6.47
C GLN A 87 -10.02 -8.77 -5.18
N CYS A 88 -9.91 -7.51 -4.74
CA CYS A 88 -9.28 -7.17 -3.46
C CYS A 88 -10.10 -7.69 -2.28
N TYR A 89 -11.43 -7.56 -2.33
CA TYR A 89 -12.32 -8.12 -1.32
C TYR A 89 -12.20 -9.65 -1.25
N LEU A 90 -12.18 -10.34 -2.40
CA LEU A 90 -12.01 -11.79 -2.44
C LEU A 90 -10.65 -12.20 -1.86
N GLY A 91 -9.57 -11.50 -2.21
CA GLY A 91 -8.26 -11.74 -1.62
C GLY A 91 -8.27 -11.57 -0.10
N PHE A 92 -8.92 -10.50 0.40
CA PHE A 92 -9.12 -10.27 1.82
C PHE A 92 -9.92 -11.40 2.49
N ALA A 93 -11.03 -11.83 1.88
CA ALA A 93 -11.84 -12.92 2.38
C ALA A 93 -11.05 -14.23 2.46
N LEU A 94 -10.30 -14.58 1.41
CA LEU A 94 -9.45 -15.78 1.38
C LEU A 94 -8.35 -15.73 2.44
N THR A 95 -7.70 -14.57 2.64
CA THR A 95 -6.73 -14.42 3.74
C THR A 95 -7.39 -14.56 5.12
N SER A 96 -8.66 -14.15 5.27
CA SER A 96 -9.40 -14.28 6.54
C SER A 96 -9.81 -15.73 6.80
N VAL A 97 -10.22 -16.45 5.77
CA VAL A 97 -10.49 -17.90 5.84
C VAL A 97 -9.22 -18.66 6.18
N ALA A 98 -8.10 -18.31 5.55
CA ALA A 98 -6.79 -18.88 5.90
C ALA A 98 -6.42 -18.60 7.37
N GLY A 99 -6.69 -17.40 7.87
CA GLY A 99 -6.46 -17.06 9.29
C GLY A 99 -7.36 -17.81 10.25
N PHE A 100 -8.60 -18.13 9.85
CA PHE A 100 -9.47 -19.03 10.62
C PHE A 100 -8.92 -20.46 10.62
N ILE A 101 -8.53 -21.01 9.47
CA ILE A 101 -7.99 -22.37 9.34
C ILE A 101 -6.67 -22.52 10.10
N GLY A 102 -5.77 -21.54 9.97
CA GLY A 102 -4.49 -21.52 10.67
C GLY A 102 -4.59 -21.12 12.14
N GLY A 103 -5.81 -20.93 12.68
CA GLY A 103 -6.09 -20.75 14.10
C GLY A 103 -5.86 -19.35 14.67
N TYR A 104 -5.58 -18.35 13.83
CA TYR A 104 -5.49 -16.94 14.25
C TYR A 104 -6.86 -16.32 14.56
N LEU A 105 -7.90 -16.67 13.77
CA LEU A 105 -9.27 -16.17 13.96
C LEU A 105 -10.18 -17.24 14.56
N THR A 106 -11.03 -16.83 15.50
CA THR A 106 -12.22 -17.62 15.89
C THR A 106 -13.32 -17.46 14.83
N LEU A 107 -14.29 -18.37 14.78
CA LEU A 107 -15.39 -18.29 13.81
C LEU A 107 -16.14 -16.94 13.88
N LYS A 108 -16.45 -16.48 15.10
CA LYS A 108 -17.10 -15.18 15.35
C LYS A 108 -16.27 -14.02 14.81
N ARG A 109 -14.94 -14.03 15.05
CA ARG A 109 -14.03 -13.01 14.51
C ARG A 109 -13.86 -13.12 12.99
N GLY A 110 -13.91 -14.33 12.43
CA GLY A 110 -13.89 -14.58 10.99
C GLY A 110 -15.06 -13.88 10.30
N PHE A 111 -16.30 -14.10 10.76
CA PHE A 111 -17.47 -13.41 10.24
C PHE A 111 -17.38 -11.88 10.40
N ALA A 112 -16.98 -11.40 11.59
CA ALA A 112 -16.80 -9.97 11.81
C ALA A 112 -15.74 -9.37 10.86
N THR A 113 -14.67 -10.11 10.57
CA THR A 113 -13.60 -9.69 9.66
C THR A 113 -14.12 -9.55 8.23
N LEU A 114 -14.89 -10.52 7.73
CA LEU A 114 -15.51 -10.46 6.40
C LEU A 114 -16.43 -9.24 6.22
N LEU A 115 -17.10 -8.81 7.29
CA LEU A 115 -17.93 -7.60 7.32
C LEU A 115 -17.14 -6.31 7.62
N PHE A 116 -15.80 -6.36 7.56
CA PHE A 116 -14.89 -5.25 7.87
C PHE A 116 -14.94 -4.74 9.32
N ALA A 117 -15.64 -5.47 10.20
CA ALA A 117 -15.87 -5.14 11.59
C ALA A 117 -14.82 -5.76 12.54
N ALA A 118 -13.82 -6.46 11.99
CA ALA A 118 -12.64 -6.91 12.70
C ALA A 118 -11.39 -6.78 11.83
N ASN A 119 -10.22 -6.90 12.47
CA ASN A 119 -8.92 -6.86 11.80
C ASN A 119 -8.48 -8.27 11.40
N ASN A 120 -7.93 -8.40 10.20
CA ASN A 120 -7.30 -9.63 9.74
C ASN A 120 -5.78 -9.59 9.96
N HIS A 121 -5.15 -10.76 10.11
CA HIS A 121 -3.70 -10.93 10.08
C HIS A 121 -3.20 -10.64 8.66
N TYR A 122 -2.48 -9.54 8.49
CA TYR A 122 -1.92 -9.04 7.21
C TYR A 122 -2.88 -8.77 6.03
N GLY A 123 -4.17 -9.08 6.15
CA GLY A 123 -5.16 -8.83 5.09
C GLY A 123 -5.71 -7.40 5.02
N ASN A 124 -5.52 -6.58 6.05
CA ASN A 124 -6.24 -5.29 6.18
C ASN A 124 -5.99 -4.29 5.04
N ILE A 125 -4.85 -4.34 4.37
CA ILE A 125 -4.61 -3.49 3.19
C ILE A 125 -5.51 -3.89 2.01
N LEU A 126 -5.84 -5.17 1.83
CA LEU A 126 -6.77 -5.61 0.79
C LEU A 126 -8.20 -5.10 1.06
N LYS A 127 -8.62 -5.11 2.33
CA LYS A 127 -9.86 -4.44 2.79
C LYS A 127 -9.84 -2.95 2.44
N LEU A 128 -8.75 -2.26 2.78
CA LEU A 128 -8.56 -0.83 2.47
C LEU A 128 -8.68 -0.56 0.95
N TYR A 129 -8.00 -1.36 0.12
CA TYR A 129 -8.06 -1.26 -1.34
C TYR A 129 -9.44 -1.52 -1.91
N ALA A 130 -10.17 -2.53 -1.41
CA ALA A 130 -11.52 -2.83 -1.86
C ALA A 130 -12.40 -1.57 -1.75
N VAL A 131 -12.34 -0.87 -0.62
CA VAL A 131 -13.11 0.36 -0.39
C VAL A 131 -12.57 1.53 -1.21
N MET A 132 -11.27 1.78 -1.16
CA MET A 132 -10.65 2.91 -1.87
C MET A 132 -10.84 2.85 -3.38
N ILE A 133 -10.87 1.66 -3.99
CA ILE A 133 -11.10 1.52 -5.44
C ILE A 133 -12.52 1.96 -5.82
N ILE A 134 -13.50 1.73 -4.95
CA ILE A 134 -14.86 2.25 -5.15
C ILE A 134 -14.85 3.78 -4.99
N LEU A 135 -14.19 4.30 -3.95
CA LEU A 135 -14.04 5.74 -3.73
C LEU A 135 -13.21 6.45 -4.82
N ALA A 136 -12.39 5.71 -5.57
CA ALA A 136 -11.65 6.27 -6.69
C ALA A 136 -12.59 6.80 -7.79
N ILE A 137 -13.81 6.26 -7.91
CA ILE A 137 -14.80 6.72 -8.90
C ILE A 137 -15.20 8.20 -8.65
N PRO A 138 -15.80 8.56 -7.50
CA PRO A 138 -16.11 9.96 -7.21
C PRO A 138 -14.85 10.83 -7.13
N LEU A 139 -13.71 10.30 -6.65
CA LEU A 139 -12.45 11.04 -6.61
C LEU A 139 -11.96 11.46 -8.01
N LEU A 140 -11.99 10.54 -8.98
CA LEU A 140 -11.62 10.82 -10.38
C LEU A 140 -12.59 11.80 -11.04
N PHE A 141 -13.88 11.71 -10.71
CA PHE A 141 -14.87 12.67 -11.21
C PHE A 141 -14.60 14.08 -10.67
N PHE A 142 -14.34 14.19 -9.36
CA PHE A 142 -13.96 15.45 -8.73
C PHE A 142 -12.67 16.01 -9.34
N ARG A 143 -11.65 15.18 -9.52
CA ARG A 143 -10.40 15.50 -10.21
C ARG A 143 -10.61 16.01 -11.65
N LYS A 144 -11.57 15.44 -12.39
CA LYS A 144 -11.92 15.89 -13.75
C LYS A 144 -12.60 17.26 -13.74
N ARG A 145 -13.48 17.51 -12.77
CA ARG A 145 -14.26 18.75 -12.69
C ARG A 145 -13.46 19.93 -12.14
N PHE A 146 -12.64 19.71 -11.12
CA PHE A 146 -12.01 20.80 -10.36
C PHE A 146 -10.47 20.87 -10.51
N GLY A 147 -9.84 19.86 -11.11
CA GLY A 147 -8.38 19.83 -11.24
C GLY A 147 -7.69 19.08 -10.08
N ILE A 148 -6.36 18.94 -10.14
CA ILE A 148 -5.58 18.14 -9.17
C ILE A 148 -5.47 18.82 -7.80
N TRP A 149 -5.29 20.15 -7.78
CA TRP A 149 -5.07 20.88 -6.53
C TRP A 149 -6.28 20.85 -5.60
N PRO A 150 -7.53 21.12 -6.06
CA PRO A 150 -8.69 20.95 -5.19
C PRO A 150 -8.85 19.51 -4.69
N THR A 151 -8.52 18.51 -5.50
CA THR A 151 -8.57 17.10 -5.08
C THR A 151 -7.60 16.80 -3.94
N VAL A 152 -6.37 17.32 -4.02
CA VAL A 152 -5.37 17.18 -2.95
C VAL A 152 -5.79 17.94 -1.69
N LEU A 153 -6.25 19.18 -1.84
CA LEU A 153 -6.71 20.00 -0.72
C LEU A 153 -7.92 19.39 0.00
N LEU A 154 -8.86 18.80 -0.74
CA LEU A 154 -10.00 18.09 -0.17
C LEU A 154 -9.59 16.87 0.67
N ALA A 155 -8.55 16.15 0.25
CA ALA A 155 -8.05 15.03 1.05
C ALA A 155 -7.30 15.54 2.30
N LEU A 156 -6.44 16.55 2.13
CA LEU A 156 -5.65 17.12 3.23
C LEU A 156 -6.49 17.87 4.25
N SER A 157 -7.65 18.43 3.87
CA SER A 157 -8.55 19.11 4.81
C SER A 157 -9.04 18.17 5.91
N TYR A 158 -9.04 16.86 5.67
CA TYR A 158 -9.36 15.88 6.71
C TYR A 158 -8.39 15.91 7.89
N TRP A 159 -7.13 16.29 7.67
CA TRP A 159 -6.15 16.43 8.77
C TRP A 159 -6.47 17.61 9.69
N ILE A 160 -7.12 18.65 9.19
CA ILE A 160 -7.56 19.79 10.01
C ILE A 160 -8.59 19.34 11.05
N LEU A 161 -9.34 18.27 10.76
CA LEU A 161 -10.32 17.69 11.67
C LEU A 161 -9.71 16.78 12.74
N TYR A 162 -8.39 16.50 12.69
CA TYR A 162 -7.72 15.59 13.64
C TYR A 162 -7.93 15.98 15.11
N PRO A 163 -7.75 17.24 15.53
CA PRO A 163 -8.00 17.64 16.91
C PRO A 163 -9.43 17.39 17.37
N ILE A 164 -10.41 17.34 16.46
CA ILE A 164 -11.80 17.07 16.79
C ILE A 164 -12.00 15.56 16.98
N TYR A 165 -11.57 14.76 16.00
CA TYR A 165 -11.89 13.33 16.03
C TYR A 165 -10.98 12.50 16.93
N GLU A 166 -9.80 13.00 17.33
CA GLU A 166 -8.94 12.31 18.30
C GLU A 166 -9.62 12.16 19.68
N HIS A 167 -10.50 13.11 20.03
CA HIS A 167 -11.22 13.14 21.31
C HIS A 167 -12.54 12.33 21.28
N ILE A 168 -12.93 11.81 20.12
CA ILE A 168 -14.14 10.99 20.01
C ILE A 168 -13.77 9.56 20.47
N ASP A 169 -14.16 9.25 21.70
CA ASP A 169 -14.06 7.89 22.23
C ASP A 169 -15.24 7.04 21.73
N ILE A 170 -14.93 6.01 20.97
CA ILE A 170 -15.91 5.04 20.48
C ILE A 170 -15.72 3.79 21.30
N GLN A 171 -16.79 3.35 21.98
CA GLN A 171 -16.77 2.15 22.80
C GLN A 171 -16.10 0.97 22.09
N ASN A 172 -15.20 0.31 22.81
CA ASN A 172 -14.43 -0.82 22.32
C ASN A 172 -15.31 -1.89 21.65
N GLY A 173 -14.83 -2.45 20.54
CA GLY A 173 -15.50 -3.54 19.84
C GLY A 173 -15.51 -3.35 18.33
N ASN A 174 -16.42 -4.08 17.67
CA ASN A 174 -16.51 -4.16 16.22
C ASN A 174 -16.77 -2.78 15.56
N ILE A 175 -17.56 -1.92 16.20
CA ILE A 175 -17.85 -0.57 15.70
C ILE A 175 -16.62 0.34 15.76
N ALA A 176 -15.83 0.29 16.85
CA ALA A 176 -14.59 1.05 16.96
C ALA A 176 -13.59 0.62 15.88
N ILE A 177 -13.46 -0.69 15.61
CA ILE A 177 -12.58 -1.20 14.54
C ILE A 177 -13.03 -0.70 13.17
N PHE A 178 -14.34 -0.77 12.88
CA PHE A 178 -14.89 -0.29 11.62
C PHE A 178 -14.66 1.22 11.46
N MET A 179 -14.99 2.02 12.47
CA MET A 179 -14.83 3.48 12.46
C MET A 179 -13.36 3.89 12.37
N SER A 180 -12.46 3.18 13.04
CA SER A 180 -11.02 3.41 12.95
C SER A 180 -10.47 3.05 11.56
N ALA A 181 -10.97 1.99 10.95
CA ALA A 181 -10.55 1.58 9.61
C ALA A 181 -11.15 2.45 8.49
N MET A 182 -12.38 2.94 8.62
CA MET A 182 -13.03 3.75 7.58
C MET A 182 -12.67 5.23 7.74
N ILE A 183 -12.93 5.78 8.92
CA ILE A 183 -12.88 7.22 9.16
C ILE A 183 -11.58 7.59 9.90
N GLY A 184 -11.09 6.72 10.79
CA GLY A 184 -9.88 6.98 11.59
C GLY A 184 -10.17 7.36 13.03
N VAL A 185 -11.39 7.10 13.52
CA VAL A 185 -11.86 7.42 14.87
C VAL A 185 -11.85 6.16 15.76
N GLY A 186 -11.57 6.31 17.06
CA GLY A 186 -11.68 5.22 18.04
C GLY A 186 -10.41 4.39 18.27
N LYS A 187 -9.26 4.79 17.71
CA LYS A 187 -7.90 4.26 18.00
C LYS A 187 -7.76 2.71 17.92
N ALA A 188 -8.67 2.03 17.24
CA ALA A 188 -8.78 0.57 17.19
C ALA A 188 -7.99 -0.08 16.02
N GLY A 189 -7.20 0.72 15.29
CA GLY A 189 -6.30 0.25 14.24
C GLY A 189 -6.30 1.12 12.99
N GLY A 190 -5.19 1.09 12.26
CA GLY A 190 -5.00 1.83 11.02
C GLY A 190 -4.08 1.12 10.01
N PRO A 191 -3.92 1.67 8.81
CA PRO A 191 -4.39 2.99 8.38
C PRO A 191 -5.89 3.03 8.02
N SER A 192 -6.51 4.21 8.16
CA SER A 192 -7.92 4.45 7.81
C SER A 192 -8.09 4.81 6.33
N VAL A 193 -9.28 4.57 5.78
CA VAL A 193 -9.63 4.94 4.39
C VAL A 193 -9.49 6.46 4.20
N MET A 194 -10.10 7.27 5.08
CA MET A 194 -10.11 8.73 4.95
C MET A 194 -8.71 9.33 4.98
N ASN A 195 -7.87 8.94 5.94
CA ASN A 195 -6.50 9.44 5.97
C ASN A 195 -5.66 8.87 4.81
N SER A 196 -5.91 7.62 4.39
CA SER A 196 -5.21 7.04 3.23
C SER A 196 -5.52 7.75 1.91
N LEU A 197 -6.67 8.42 1.78
CA LEU A 197 -6.96 9.25 0.61
C LEU A 197 -5.92 10.35 0.40
N THR A 198 -5.28 10.85 1.47
CA THR A 198 -4.19 11.82 1.33
C THR A 198 -2.99 11.23 0.60
N LEU A 199 -2.58 10.00 0.93
CA LEU A 199 -1.51 9.28 0.22
C LEU A 199 -1.89 9.05 -1.26
N VAL A 200 -3.15 8.70 -1.50
CA VAL A 200 -3.66 8.48 -2.87
C VAL A 200 -3.65 9.77 -3.68
N THR A 201 -4.17 10.89 -3.16
CA THR A 201 -4.24 12.14 -3.92
C THR A 201 -2.86 12.79 -4.12
N ILE A 202 -1.95 12.66 -3.15
CA ILE A 202 -0.55 13.07 -3.33
C ILE A 202 0.14 12.17 -4.37
N GLY A 203 -0.16 10.87 -4.41
CA GLY A 203 0.26 9.98 -5.49
C GLY A 203 -0.27 10.42 -6.86
N MET A 204 -1.53 10.83 -6.95
CA MET A 204 -2.11 11.41 -8.18
C MET A 204 -1.36 12.69 -8.59
N LEU A 205 -1.07 13.58 -7.64
CA LEU A 205 -0.30 14.81 -7.86
C LEU A 205 1.11 14.50 -8.39
N SER A 206 1.83 13.58 -7.76
CA SER A 206 3.14 13.12 -8.19
C SER A 206 3.11 12.60 -9.63
N ALA A 207 2.11 11.77 -9.98
CA ALA A 207 1.94 11.26 -11.33
C ALA A 207 1.59 12.35 -12.36
N SER A 208 0.85 13.40 -11.97
CA SER A 208 0.56 14.55 -12.83
C SER A 208 1.83 15.32 -13.26
N PHE A 209 2.94 15.14 -12.55
CA PHE A 209 4.23 15.73 -12.90
C PHE A 209 4.99 14.94 -13.97
N ILE A 210 4.49 13.77 -14.38
CA ILE A 210 5.11 12.95 -15.43
C ILE A 210 4.91 13.65 -16.77
N ASP A 211 6.02 14.18 -17.28
CA ASP A 211 6.14 14.77 -18.59
C ASP A 211 7.14 13.94 -19.40
N ARG A 212 6.73 13.49 -20.58
CA ARG A 212 7.56 12.62 -21.44
C ARG A 212 8.57 13.40 -22.25
N GLU A 213 8.28 14.64 -22.58
CA GLU A 213 9.18 15.51 -23.32
C GLU A 213 10.23 16.06 -22.36
N ARG A 214 9.81 16.40 -21.14
CA ARG A 214 10.69 16.94 -20.09
C ARG A 214 10.82 15.98 -18.92
N ARG A 215 11.51 14.86 -19.13
CA ARG A 215 11.69 13.78 -18.13
C ARG A 215 12.17 14.26 -16.76
N TYR A 216 12.99 15.31 -16.71
CA TYR A 216 13.53 15.87 -15.47
C TYR A 216 12.49 16.66 -14.65
N ASN A 217 11.38 17.08 -15.25
CA ASN A 217 10.30 17.77 -14.54
C ASN A 217 9.69 16.88 -13.45
N PHE A 218 9.60 15.58 -13.71
CA PHE A 218 9.08 14.64 -12.73
C PHE A 218 9.91 14.66 -11.45
N ALA A 219 11.23 14.47 -11.57
CA ALA A 219 12.14 14.47 -10.43
C ALA A 219 12.15 15.83 -9.73
N ARG A 220 12.26 16.94 -10.47
CA ARG A 220 12.30 18.29 -9.90
C ARG A 220 11.03 18.63 -9.10
N LYS A 221 9.84 18.37 -9.65
CA LYS A 221 8.58 18.66 -8.97
C LYS A 221 8.34 17.73 -7.77
N ASN A 222 8.76 16.47 -7.85
CA ASN A 222 8.70 15.56 -6.71
C ASN A 222 9.73 15.88 -5.62
N LEU A 223 10.89 16.42 -5.96
CA LEU A 223 11.84 16.95 -4.98
C LEU A 223 11.27 18.17 -4.25
N LEU A 224 10.57 19.07 -4.96
CA LEU A 224 9.86 20.17 -4.32
C LEU A 224 8.75 19.65 -3.38
N LEU A 225 7.95 18.68 -3.84
CA LEU A 225 6.95 18.02 -3.01
C LEU A 225 7.59 17.39 -1.76
N LEU A 226 8.71 16.67 -1.92
CA LEU A 226 9.45 16.08 -0.81
C LEU A 226 9.94 17.14 0.17
N ALA A 227 10.49 18.25 -0.33
CA ALA A 227 10.94 19.36 0.51
C ALA A 227 9.78 19.94 1.34
N THR A 228 8.60 20.12 0.76
CA THR A 228 7.40 20.56 1.48
C THR A 228 6.98 19.57 2.56
N LEU A 229 6.99 18.26 2.26
CA LEU A 229 6.62 17.22 3.23
C LEU A 229 7.65 17.14 4.38
N VAL A 230 8.94 17.21 4.07
CA VAL A 230 10.03 17.22 5.06
C VAL A 230 9.94 18.47 5.94
N LEU A 231 9.66 19.64 5.36
CA LEU A 231 9.42 20.86 6.15
C LEU A 231 8.26 20.67 7.13
N GLY A 232 7.17 20.04 6.70
CA GLY A 232 6.06 19.67 7.58
C GLY A 232 6.51 18.75 8.73
N ILE A 233 7.35 17.75 8.47
CA ILE A 233 7.90 16.87 9.51
C ILE A 233 8.75 17.67 10.49
N LEU A 234 9.63 18.55 10.00
CA LEU A 234 10.47 19.40 10.85
C LEU A 234 9.66 20.32 11.76
N ILE A 235 8.55 20.88 11.26
CA ILE A 235 7.62 21.68 12.07
C ILE A 235 7.02 20.83 13.20
N VAL A 236 6.65 19.58 12.93
CA VAL A 236 6.09 18.71 13.97
C VAL A 236 7.17 18.26 14.96
N LEU A 237 8.38 17.95 14.50
CA LEU A 237 9.52 17.58 15.36
C LEU A 237 10.03 18.74 16.22
N TYR A 238 9.69 19.99 15.87
CA TYR A 238 9.93 21.14 16.73
C TYR A 238 9.02 21.13 17.98
N ILE A 239 7.85 20.50 17.89
CA ILE A 239 6.84 20.44 18.95
C ILE A 239 6.92 19.12 19.72
N VAL A 240 7.16 18.01 19.02
CA VAL A 240 7.18 16.66 19.58
C VAL A 240 8.61 16.22 19.88
N PRO A 241 8.95 15.81 21.11
CA PRO A 241 10.27 15.29 21.44
C PRO A 241 10.69 14.13 20.54
N TRP A 242 11.97 14.13 20.11
CA TRP A 242 12.49 13.11 19.19
C TRP A 242 12.29 11.67 19.70
N ASN A 243 12.52 11.43 20.99
CA ASN A 243 12.37 10.09 21.57
C ASN A 243 10.91 9.60 21.49
N GLU A 244 9.96 10.48 21.79
CA GLU A 244 8.52 10.18 21.69
C GLU A 244 8.12 9.90 20.24
N PHE A 245 8.62 10.69 19.29
CA PHE A 245 8.37 10.48 17.86
C PHE A 245 8.85 9.10 17.40
N VAL A 246 10.11 8.78 17.71
CA VAL A 246 10.75 7.52 17.30
C VAL A 246 9.99 6.34 17.89
N GLU A 247 9.73 6.36 19.20
CA GLU A 247 9.00 5.29 19.86
C GLU A 247 7.61 5.09 19.24
N ASN A 248 6.81 6.14 19.12
CA ASN A 248 5.44 6.05 18.61
C ASN A 248 5.34 5.70 17.12
N TYR A 249 6.32 6.13 16.32
CA TYR A 249 6.36 5.79 14.90
C TYR A 249 6.71 4.30 14.69
N PHE A 250 7.78 3.82 15.32
CA PHE A 250 8.26 2.45 15.10
C PHE A 250 7.45 1.38 15.85
N THR A 251 6.78 1.73 16.96
CA THR A 251 5.83 0.82 17.66
C THR A 251 4.44 0.77 17.01
N ASN A 252 4.26 1.41 15.84
CA ASN A 252 2.97 1.55 15.14
C ASN A 252 1.87 2.29 15.94
N THR A 253 2.21 3.03 17.00
CA THR A 253 1.22 3.78 17.79
C THR A 253 0.56 4.86 16.96
N TYR A 254 1.33 5.72 16.28
CA TYR A 254 0.76 6.74 15.39
C TYR A 254 -0.08 6.13 14.27
N ARG A 255 0.32 4.96 13.75
CA ARG A 255 -0.47 4.24 12.74
C ARG A 255 -1.82 3.77 13.30
N ARG A 256 -1.83 3.14 14.47
CA ARG A 256 -3.05 2.61 15.11
C ARG A 256 -4.03 3.73 15.46
N GLN A 257 -3.51 4.87 15.85
CA GLN A 257 -4.27 6.07 16.19
C GLN A 257 -4.66 6.91 14.97
N ASN A 258 -4.22 6.54 13.77
CA ASN A 258 -4.40 7.33 12.55
C ASN A 258 -3.87 8.78 12.67
N HIS A 259 -2.79 8.97 13.43
CA HIS A 259 -2.19 10.28 13.66
C HIS A 259 -1.63 10.87 12.34
N PRO A 260 -1.92 12.13 11.97
CA PRO A 260 -1.49 12.75 10.70
C PRO A 260 0.01 12.65 10.43
N ILE A 261 0.84 12.75 11.48
CA ILE A 261 2.29 12.60 11.38
C ILE A 261 2.72 11.28 10.73
N TYR A 262 2.01 10.17 11.02
CA TYR A 262 2.31 8.88 10.41
C TYR A 262 2.14 8.97 8.89
N TYR A 263 1.05 9.61 8.44
CA TYR A 263 0.77 9.79 7.01
C TYR A 263 1.75 10.75 6.34
N LEU A 264 2.18 11.81 7.04
CA LEU A 264 3.17 12.76 6.53
C LEU A 264 4.56 12.12 6.30
N VAL A 265 5.06 11.38 7.29
CA VAL A 265 6.31 10.61 7.15
C VAL A 265 6.17 9.54 6.06
N SER A 266 5.05 8.83 6.07
CA SER A 266 4.70 7.81 5.08
C SER A 266 4.68 8.34 3.64
N MET A 267 4.14 9.54 3.41
CA MET A 267 4.17 10.21 2.10
C MET A 267 5.60 10.52 1.66
N SER A 268 6.43 11.03 2.59
CA SER A 268 7.82 11.37 2.29
C SER A 268 8.60 10.13 1.85
N LEU A 269 8.45 9.02 2.56
CA LEU A 269 9.09 7.74 2.20
C LEU A 269 8.60 7.19 0.85
N ALA A 270 7.30 7.33 0.56
CA ALA A 270 6.75 6.94 -0.75
C ALA A 270 7.31 7.80 -1.90
N VAL A 271 7.42 9.12 -1.71
CA VAL A 271 8.02 10.04 -2.68
C VAL A 271 9.49 9.72 -2.90
N ILE A 272 10.26 9.47 -1.84
CA ILE A 272 11.67 9.04 -1.93
C ILE A 272 11.78 7.76 -2.75
N THR A 273 10.96 6.75 -2.44
CA THR A 273 10.97 5.46 -3.15
C THR A 273 10.73 5.66 -4.65
N VAL A 274 9.73 6.46 -5.00
CA VAL A 274 9.39 6.75 -6.40
C VAL A 274 10.50 7.56 -7.09
N LEU A 275 11.10 8.54 -6.41
CA LEU A 275 12.24 9.29 -6.93
C LEU A 275 13.42 8.38 -7.23
N VAL A 276 13.82 7.53 -6.29
CA VAL A 276 14.91 6.55 -6.46
C VAL A 276 14.66 5.68 -7.69
N PHE A 277 13.48 5.06 -7.80
CA PHE A 277 13.18 4.21 -8.96
C PHE A 277 13.03 5.01 -10.26
N SER A 278 12.61 6.26 -10.22
CA SER A 278 12.53 7.11 -11.42
C SER A 278 13.90 7.51 -11.97
N VAL A 279 14.92 7.58 -11.12
CA VAL A 279 16.32 7.79 -11.52
C VAL A 279 16.92 6.50 -12.06
N LEU A 280 16.70 5.38 -11.37
CA LEU A 280 17.21 4.06 -11.78
C LEU A 280 16.55 3.55 -13.08
N VAL A 281 15.27 3.86 -13.28
CA VAL A 281 14.47 3.42 -14.43
C VAL A 281 13.78 4.64 -15.05
N PRO A 282 14.51 5.43 -15.87
CA PRO A 282 14.00 6.69 -16.41
C PRO A 282 12.71 6.53 -17.23
N ILE A 283 11.90 7.58 -17.22
CA ILE A 283 10.66 7.66 -18.00
C ILE A 283 10.98 7.44 -19.49
N GLY A 284 10.28 6.50 -20.12
CA GLY A 284 10.42 6.19 -21.55
C GLY A 284 11.46 5.12 -21.88
N ILE A 285 12.19 4.59 -20.89
CA ILE A 285 13.16 3.51 -21.12
C ILE A 285 12.47 2.25 -21.65
N GLN A 286 13.12 1.59 -22.60
CA GLN A 286 12.76 0.23 -23.02
C GLN A 286 13.58 -0.77 -22.20
N LEU A 287 12.87 -1.63 -21.48
CA LEU A 287 13.49 -2.67 -20.67
C LEU A 287 13.96 -3.85 -21.51
N LYS A 288 15.18 -4.33 -21.24
CA LYS A 288 15.67 -5.63 -21.73
C LYS A 288 14.79 -6.75 -21.17
N ASP A 289 14.62 -7.85 -21.90
CA ASP A 289 13.69 -8.92 -21.52
C ASP A 289 13.97 -9.51 -20.14
N TRP A 290 15.25 -9.72 -19.80
CA TRP A 290 15.64 -10.24 -18.48
C TRP A 290 15.21 -9.33 -17.32
N THR A 291 15.27 -7.99 -17.50
CA THR A 291 14.87 -7.04 -16.44
C THR A 291 13.36 -7.08 -16.18
N LYS A 292 12.55 -7.53 -17.15
CA LYS A 292 11.10 -7.69 -16.96
C LYS A 292 10.80 -8.80 -15.94
N HIS A 293 11.72 -9.76 -15.73
CA HIS A 293 11.56 -10.79 -14.71
C HIS A 293 11.56 -10.19 -13.30
N LEU A 294 12.32 -9.13 -13.04
CA LEU A 294 12.31 -8.44 -11.74
C LEU A 294 10.95 -7.80 -11.39
N LEU A 295 10.06 -7.65 -12.38
CA LEU A 295 8.74 -7.04 -12.23
C LEU A 295 7.63 -8.05 -11.90
N VAL A 296 7.94 -9.30 -11.56
CA VAL A 296 6.92 -10.33 -11.27
C VAL A 296 5.95 -9.87 -10.18
N PHE A 297 6.48 -9.42 -9.03
CA PHE A 297 5.64 -8.90 -7.95
C PHE A 297 4.83 -7.66 -8.39
N GLY A 298 5.46 -6.70 -9.04
CA GLY A 298 4.77 -5.49 -9.51
C GLY A 298 3.67 -5.78 -10.53
N ARG A 299 3.84 -6.78 -11.40
CA ARG A 299 2.82 -7.18 -12.38
C ARG A 299 1.66 -7.94 -11.75
N ASN A 300 1.95 -8.77 -10.75
CA ASN A 300 0.99 -9.67 -10.10
C ASN A 300 0.75 -9.29 -8.63
N SER A 301 0.66 -7.99 -8.34
CA SER A 301 0.71 -7.48 -6.96
C SER A 301 -0.38 -8.02 -6.06
N LEU A 302 -1.61 -8.09 -6.57
CA LEU A 302 -2.73 -8.65 -5.83
C LEU A 302 -2.49 -10.12 -5.50
N SER A 303 -2.06 -10.92 -6.48
CA SER A 303 -1.80 -12.34 -6.29
C SER A 303 -0.64 -12.58 -5.34
N ALA A 304 0.45 -11.82 -5.48
CA ALA A 304 1.61 -11.91 -4.59
C ALA A 304 1.24 -11.65 -3.14
N PHE A 305 0.53 -10.55 -2.91
CA PHE A 305 0.12 -10.14 -1.57
C PHE A 305 -0.92 -11.10 -0.97
N THR A 306 -1.90 -11.54 -1.77
CA THR A 306 -2.93 -12.49 -1.31
C THR A 306 -2.32 -13.84 -0.97
N LEU A 307 -1.54 -14.44 -1.88
CA LEU A 307 -0.95 -15.75 -1.68
C LEU A 307 0.06 -15.76 -0.53
N GLY A 308 0.93 -14.74 -0.46
CA GLY A 308 1.91 -14.64 0.62
C GLY A 308 1.23 -14.58 1.99
N ASN A 309 0.19 -13.76 2.14
CA ASN A 309 -0.53 -13.67 3.40
C ASN A 309 -1.40 -14.89 3.69
N ILE A 310 -1.94 -15.58 2.68
CA ILE A 310 -2.62 -16.88 2.89
C ILE A 310 -1.63 -17.87 3.50
N ILE A 311 -0.44 -18.01 2.93
CA ILE A 311 0.57 -18.94 3.43
C ILE A 311 0.94 -18.62 4.88
N LEU A 312 1.25 -17.35 5.17
CA LEU A 312 1.58 -16.90 6.53
C LEU A 312 0.44 -17.16 7.53
N ASN A 313 -0.81 -16.89 7.14
CA ASN A 313 -1.98 -17.18 7.97
C ASN A 313 -2.16 -18.68 8.24
N LEU A 314 -1.94 -19.54 7.23
CA LEU A 314 -2.11 -21.00 7.37
C LEU A 314 -1.06 -21.62 8.30
N ILE A 315 0.15 -21.07 8.32
CA ILE A 315 1.24 -21.59 9.14
C ILE A 315 1.28 -20.99 10.54
N PHE A 316 0.39 -20.04 10.89
CA PHE A 316 0.45 -19.28 12.14
C PHE A 316 0.67 -20.14 13.40
N LEU A 317 -0.16 -21.18 13.62
CA LEU A 317 0.00 -22.10 14.76
C LEU A 317 1.13 -23.13 14.61
N HIS A 318 1.72 -23.25 13.42
CA HIS A 318 2.76 -24.23 13.10
C HIS A 318 4.16 -23.63 13.01
N ILE A 319 4.30 -22.33 13.31
CA ILE A 319 5.61 -21.69 13.32
C ILE A 319 6.38 -22.18 14.54
N ILE A 320 7.37 -23.02 14.26
CA ILE A 320 8.46 -23.34 15.18
C ILE A 320 9.27 -22.06 15.38
N ASP A 321 9.67 -21.78 16.61
CA ASP A 321 10.41 -20.59 16.99
C ASP A 321 11.77 -20.52 16.25
N TYR A 322 11.78 -19.91 15.05
CA TYR A 322 12.95 -19.81 14.17
C TYR A 322 13.88 -18.68 14.65
N LYS A 323 14.27 -18.70 15.93
CA LYS A 323 14.96 -17.58 16.60
C LYS A 323 16.24 -17.08 15.93
N PHE A 324 16.81 -17.75 14.93
CA PHE A 324 18.10 -17.36 14.38
C PHE A 324 18.28 -17.48 12.86
N ASN A 325 17.24 -17.29 12.04
CA ASN A 325 17.47 -17.38 10.60
C ASN A 325 16.77 -16.34 9.72
N LEU A 326 17.49 -15.25 9.40
CA LEU A 326 17.13 -14.36 8.28
C LEU A 326 16.92 -15.12 6.96
N LEU A 327 17.49 -16.34 6.81
CA LEU A 327 17.21 -17.19 5.67
C LEU A 327 15.74 -17.61 5.60
N ALA A 328 14.99 -17.69 6.69
CA ALA A 328 13.57 -18.05 6.63
C ALA A 328 12.71 -16.97 5.94
N PRO A 329 12.74 -15.68 6.35
CA PRO A 329 12.11 -14.59 5.60
C PRO A 329 12.59 -14.51 4.14
N LEU A 330 13.90 -14.64 3.89
CA LEU A 330 14.44 -14.59 2.53
C LEU A 330 13.97 -15.76 1.67
N SER A 331 13.95 -16.98 2.22
CA SER A 331 13.45 -18.17 1.54
C SER A 331 11.97 -18.04 1.23
N PHE A 332 11.18 -17.52 2.16
CA PHE A 332 9.77 -17.21 1.94
C PHE A 332 9.58 -16.26 0.74
N ILE A 333 10.32 -15.16 0.69
CA ILE A 333 10.27 -14.21 -0.44
C ILE A 333 10.68 -14.87 -1.76
N LEU A 334 11.74 -15.68 -1.76
CA LEU A 334 12.20 -16.38 -2.96
C LEU A 334 11.17 -17.39 -3.45
N ILE A 335 10.59 -18.21 -2.57
CA ILE A 335 9.52 -19.15 -2.90
C ILE A 335 8.35 -18.39 -3.53
N MET A 336 7.90 -17.31 -2.88
CA MET A 336 6.82 -16.47 -3.39
C MET A 336 7.12 -15.90 -4.78
N TYR A 337 8.35 -15.43 -5.00
CA TYR A 337 8.78 -14.91 -6.29
C TYR A 337 8.76 -16.00 -7.37
N PHE A 338 9.37 -17.16 -7.11
CA PHE A 338 9.44 -18.25 -8.07
C PHE A 338 8.07 -18.84 -8.39
N SER A 339 7.19 -19.02 -7.40
CA SER A 339 5.81 -19.49 -7.63
C SER A 339 5.06 -18.59 -8.61
N LEU A 340 5.14 -17.27 -8.44
CA LEU A 340 4.49 -16.32 -9.34
C LEU A 340 5.18 -16.23 -10.71
N PHE A 341 6.51 -16.33 -10.73
CA PHE A 341 7.27 -16.33 -11.97
C PHE A 341 6.88 -17.53 -12.86
N PHE A 342 6.80 -18.72 -12.29
CA PHE A 342 6.38 -19.92 -13.01
C PHE A 342 4.91 -19.85 -13.43
N TYR A 343 4.03 -19.35 -12.55
CA TYR A 343 2.63 -19.11 -12.89
C TYR A 343 2.47 -18.17 -14.09
N GLU A 344 3.15 -17.03 -14.09
CA GLU A 344 3.10 -16.07 -15.20
C GLU A 344 3.61 -16.68 -16.50
N ARG A 345 4.69 -17.48 -16.45
CA ARG A 345 5.23 -18.17 -17.63
C ARG A 345 4.25 -19.21 -18.18
N PHE A 346 3.58 -19.95 -17.31
CA PHE A 346 2.56 -20.92 -17.70
C PHE A 346 1.35 -20.24 -18.36
N GLU A 347 0.84 -19.15 -17.77
CA GLU A 347 -0.28 -18.39 -18.33
C GLU A 347 0.05 -17.82 -19.71
N ASN A 348 1.25 -17.26 -19.89
CA ASN A 348 1.70 -16.71 -21.17
C ASN A 348 1.83 -17.79 -22.25
N ARG A 349 2.34 -18.98 -21.90
CA ARG A 349 2.39 -20.12 -22.83
C ARG A 349 0.99 -20.57 -23.27
N ASN A 350 0.04 -20.61 -22.34
CA ASN A 350 -1.34 -20.99 -22.65
C ASN A 350 -2.07 -19.96 -23.53
N LYS A 351 -1.80 -18.67 -23.32
CA LYS A 351 -2.32 -17.61 -24.20
C LYS A 351 -1.76 -17.72 -25.61
N ALA A 352 -0.44 -17.95 -25.75
CA ALA A 352 0.19 -18.14 -27.06
C ALA A 352 -0.38 -19.34 -27.84
N ARG A 353 -0.79 -20.41 -27.15
CA ARG A 353 -1.42 -21.59 -27.76
C ARG A 353 -2.88 -21.37 -28.19
N LYS A 354 -3.60 -20.41 -27.59
CA LYS A 354 -5.03 -20.15 -27.83
C LYS A 354 -5.29 -19.12 -28.93
N VAL A 355 -4.26 -18.51 -29.50
CA VAL A 355 -4.39 -17.66 -30.69
C VAL A 355 -4.28 -18.59 -31.89
N PRO A 356 -5.39 -18.98 -32.56
CA PRO A 356 -5.28 -19.65 -33.84
C PRO A 356 -4.57 -18.70 -34.81
N VAL A 357 -3.59 -19.26 -35.54
CA VAL A 357 -2.87 -18.57 -36.63
C VAL A 357 -3.84 -18.26 -37.76
#